data_AF-A0A7C6YBZ1-F1
#
_entry.id   AF-A0A7C6YBZ1-F1
#
_cell.length_a   1.000
_cell.length_b   1.000
_cell.length_c   1.000
_cell.angle_alpha   90.00
_cell.angle_beta   90.00
_cell.angle_gamma   90.00
#
_symmetry.space_group_name_H-M   'P 1'
#
loop_
_entity.id
_entity.type
_entity.pdbx_description
1 polymer ?
#
loop_
_entity_poly.entity_id
_entity_poly.type
_entity_poly.pdbx_seq_one_letter_code
_entity_poly.pdbx_strand_id
1 'polypeptide(L)'
;MLVLAVDTSTPAVTAGVCRLASGDVGPVIEVLAARVTIDARAHAELLTPHVLDCLADAGHAPADLDAVVVGVGPGPFTGLRVGMATAAAFADAIGVPVHGVCSLDA
;
A
#
# COMPACT_ATOMS: atom_id res chain seq x y z
N MET A 1 -0.11 -12.47 -8.72
CA MET A 1 0.62 -11.20 -8.56
C MET A 1 0.56 -10.79 -7.11
N LEU A 2 1.69 -10.51 -6.47
CA LEU A 2 1.77 -10.02 -5.10
C LEU A 2 1.88 -8.49 -5.12
N VAL A 3 1.01 -7.82 -4.38
CA VAL A 3 0.84 -6.36 -4.46
C VAL A 3 0.90 -5.76 -3.06
N LEU A 4 1.63 -4.66 -2.93
CA LEU A 4 1.58 -3.81 -1.75
C LEU A 4 0.60 -2.67 -2.01
N ALA A 5 -0.41 -2.50 -1.17
CA ALA A 5 -1.35 -1.38 -1.22
C ALA A 5 -1.14 -0.46 -0.02
N VAL A 6 -1.05 0.85 -0.26
CA VAL A 6 -0.93 1.86 0.80
C VAL A 6 -1.89 3.03 0.58
N ASP A 7 -2.45 3.57 1.66
CA ASP A 7 -3.30 4.77 1.60
C ASP A 7 -3.07 5.65 2.85
N THR A 8 -2.96 6.96 2.62
CA THR A 8 -2.74 8.02 3.61
C THR A 8 -3.62 9.25 3.33
N SER A 9 -4.68 9.08 2.53
CA SER A 9 -5.65 10.10 2.14
C SER A 9 -6.60 10.51 3.26
N THR A 10 -6.58 9.81 4.38
CA THR A 10 -7.40 10.07 5.58
C THR A 10 -6.51 10.07 6.84
N PRO A 11 -7.07 10.26 8.06
CA PRO A 11 -6.33 10.01 9.30
C PRO A 11 -5.83 8.57 9.48
N ALA A 12 -6.32 7.61 8.69
CA ALA A 12 -5.82 6.25 8.71
C ALA A 12 -4.50 6.14 7.94
N VAL A 13 -3.51 5.51 8.56
CA VAL A 13 -2.27 5.04 7.94
C VAL A 13 -2.45 3.57 7.60
N THR A 14 -2.66 3.29 6.33
CA THR A 14 -3.00 1.94 5.85
C THR A 14 -1.87 1.37 5.01
N ALA A 15 -1.47 0.14 5.32
CA ALA A 15 -0.67 -0.71 4.44
C ALA A 15 -1.27 -2.12 4.41
N GLY A 16 -1.24 -2.78 3.26
CA GLY A 16 -1.69 -4.15 3.10
C GLY A 16 -0.96 -4.88 1.99
N VAL A 17 -0.76 -6.18 2.17
CA VAL A 17 -0.21 -7.08 1.15
C VAL A 17 -1.32 -7.98 0.67
N CYS A 18 -1.53 -8.03 -0.64
CA CYS A 18 -2.58 -8.82 -1.25
C CYS A 18 -2.08 -9.60 -2.46
N ARG A 19 -2.73 -10.73 -2.71
CA ARG A 19 -2.51 -11.59 -3.87
C ARG A 19 -3.65 -11.37 -4.86
N LEU A 20 -3.28 -10.94 -6.07
CA LEU A 20 -4.17 -10.87 -7.22
C LEU A 20 -4.02 -12.12 -8.07
N ALA A 21 -5.15 -12.76 -8.39
CA ALA A 21 -5.26 -13.88 -9.31
C ALA A 21 -6.38 -13.63 -10.33
N SER A 22 -6.28 -14.26 -11.49
CA SER A 22 -7.40 -14.31 -12.45
C SER A 22 -8.40 -15.36 -11.99
N GLY A 23 -9.69 -15.00 -11.91
CA GLY A 23 -10.79 -15.93 -11.71
C GLY A 23 -11.75 -15.93 -12.89
N ASP A 24 -12.68 -16.88 -12.89
CA ASP A 24 -13.61 -17.11 -14.01
C ASP A 24 -14.57 -15.93 -14.28
N VAL A 25 -14.84 -15.10 -13.26
CA VAL A 25 -15.78 -13.96 -13.33
C VAL A 25 -15.08 -12.62 -13.08
N GLY A 26 -13.75 -12.58 -13.15
CA GLY A 26 -12.94 -11.38 -12.92
C GLY A 26 -11.76 -11.61 -11.98
N PRO A 27 -11.04 -10.54 -11.62
CA PRO A 27 -9.90 -10.64 -10.70
C PRO A 27 -10.36 -11.05 -9.30
N VAL A 28 -9.60 -11.96 -8.68
CA VAL A 28 -9.75 -12.38 -7.29
C VAL A 28 -8.64 -11.72 -6.49
N ILE A 29 -9.02 -11.10 -5.37
CA ILE A 29 -8.08 -10.45 -4.44
C ILE A 29 -8.16 -11.19 -3.11
N GLU A 30 -7.02 -11.69 -2.65
CA GLU A 30 -6.83 -12.27 -1.32
C GLU A 30 -5.95 -11.32 -0.50
N VAL A 31 -6.44 -10.82 0.63
CA VAL A 31 -5.63 -10.03 1.56
C VAL A 31 -4.84 -10.97 2.46
N LEU A 32 -3.51 -10.89 2.38
CA LEU A 32 -2.60 -11.73 3.16
C LEU A 32 -2.28 -11.11 4.52
N ALA A 33 -2.10 -9.79 4.55
CA ALA A 33 -1.87 -9.03 5.78
C ALA A 33 -2.33 -7.58 5.59
N ALA A 34 -2.76 -6.93 6.68
CA ALA A 34 -3.11 -5.53 6.70
C ALA A 34 -2.78 -4.90 8.06
N ARG A 35 -2.39 -3.63 8.03
CA ARG A 35 -2.17 -2.77 9.19
C ARG A 35 -2.86 -1.44 8.96
N VAL A 36 -3.66 -1.04 9.93
CA VAL A 36 -4.38 0.23 9.92
C VAL A 36 -4.23 0.87 11.29
N THR A 37 -3.74 2.10 11.33
CA THR A 37 -3.73 2.91 12.55
C THR A 37 -4.32 4.27 12.27
N ILE A 38 -5.22 4.72 13.13
CA ILE A 38 -5.86 6.03 13.01
C ILE A 38 -5.04 7.03 13.81
N ASP A 39 -4.16 7.75 13.13
CA ASP A 39 -3.43 8.90 13.67
C ASP A 39 -3.05 9.85 12.52
N ALA A 40 -3.74 11.00 12.48
CA ALA A 40 -3.56 12.01 11.43
C ALA A 40 -2.17 12.69 11.43
N ARG A 41 -1.34 12.46 12.44
CA ARG A 41 -0.02 13.08 12.58
C ARG A 41 1.13 12.12 12.33
N ALA A 42 0.86 10.81 12.32
CA ALA A 42 1.89 9.78 12.32
C ALA A 42 2.06 9.07 10.97
N HIS A 43 1.55 9.62 9.86
CA HIS A 43 1.71 9.02 8.53
C HIS A 43 3.17 8.71 8.19
N ALA A 44 4.08 9.66 8.45
CA ALA A 44 5.50 9.50 8.11
C ALA A 44 6.22 8.48 9.01
N GLU A 45 5.78 8.36 10.26
CA GLU A 45 6.39 7.47 11.26
C GLU A 45 5.88 6.04 11.14
N LEU A 46 4.61 5.85 10.77
CA LEU A 46 3.94 4.55 10.80
C LEU A 46 3.90 3.83 9.46
N LEU A 47 3.90 4.56 8.33
CA LEU A 47 3.65 3.91 7.04
C LEU A 47 4.71 2.86 6.69
N THR A 48 6.00 3.19 6.79
CA THR A 48 7.06 2.24 6.46
C THR A 48 7.09 1.04 7.42
N PRO A 49 7.00 1.22 8.75
CA PRO A 49 6.82 0.10 9.67
C PRO A 49 5.64 -0.81 9.32
N HIS A 50 4.47 -0.23 9.00
CA HIS A 50 3.30 -1.02 8.60
C HIS A 50 3.55 -1.85 7.34
N VAL A 51 4.25 -1.29 6.35
CA VAL A 51 4.63 -2.03 5.13
C VAL A 51 5.50 -3.24 5.48
N LEU A 52 6.53 -3.04 6.31
CA LEU A 52 7.46 -4.11 6.70
C LEU A 52 6.77 -5.18 7.54
N ASP A 53 5.93 -4.78 8.49
CA ASP A 53 5.16 -5.71 9.32
C ASP A 53 4.16 -6.52 8.48
N CYS A 54 3.48 -5.91 7.51
CA CYS A 54 2.58 -6.62 6.60
C CYS A 54 3.32 -7.66 5.76
N LEU A 55 4.52 -7.32 5.25
CA LEU A 55 5.35 -8.28 4.49
C LEU A 55 5.79 -9.44 5.37
N ALA A 56 6.23 -9.16 6.60
CA ALA A 56 6.63 -10.17 7.56
C ALA A 56 5.45 -11.12 7.94
N ASP A 57 4.28 -10.55 8.25
CA ASP A 57 3.06 -11.32 8.57
C ASP A 57 2.61 -12.18 7.39
N ALA A 58 2.74 -11.66 6.16
CA ALA A 58 2.42 -12.38 4.94
C ALA A 58 3.50 -13.41 4.53
N GLY A 59 4.64 -13.45 5.21
CA GLY A 59 5.75 -14.36 4.94
C GLY A 59 6.49 -14.08 3.64
N HIS A 60 6.54 -12.81 3.21
CA HIS A 60 7.12 -12.38 1.94
C HIS A 60 8.24 -11.35 2.13
N ALA A 61 9.26 -11.41 1.27
CA ALA A 61 10.28 -10.39 1.19
C ALA A 61 9.80 -9.22 0.31
N PRO A 62 10.36 -7.99 0.48
CA PRO A 62 10.06 -6.87 -0.43
C PRO A 62 10.27 -7.21 -1.91
N ALA A 63 11.30 -8.00 -2.23
CA ALA A 63 11.62 -8.41 -3.59
C ALA A 63 10.61 -9.40 -4.21
N ASP A 64 9.69 -9.97 -3.42
CA ASP A 64 8.63 -10.84 -3.92
C ASP A 64 7.43 -10.06 -4.47
N LEU A 65 7.38 -8.74 -4.23
CA LEU A 65 6.30 -7.88 -4.73
C LEU A 65 6.44 -7.68 -6.23
N ASP A 66 5.31 -7.67 -6.92
CA ASP A 66 5.24 -7.41 -8.36
C ASP A 66 4.82 -5.97 -8.68
N ALA A 67 4.16 -5.28 -7.73
CA ALA A 67 3.69 -3.91 -7.89
C ALA A 67 3.40 -3.24 -6.55
N VAL A 68 3.39 -1.90 -6.56
CA VAL A 68 2.89 -1.07 -5.46
C VAL A 68 1.67 -0.28 -5.92
N VAL A 69 0.62 -0.23 -5.11
CA VAL A 69 -0.59 0.55 -5.32
C VAL A 69 -0.69 1.60 -4.23
N VAL A 70 -0.98 2.84 -4.60
CA VAL A 70 -1.09 3.96 -3.66
C VAL A 70 -2.34 4.79 -3.92
N GLY A 71 -3.06 5.11 -2.84
CA GLY A 71 -4.14 6.09 -2.87
C GLY A 71 -3.61 7.49 -3.19
N VAL A 72 -4.15 8.14 -4.23
CA VAL A 72 -3.75 9.50 -4.67
C VAL A 72 -4.76 10.58 -4.28
N GLY A 73 -5.71 10.24 -3.40
CA GLY A 73 -6.73 11.16 -2.90
C GLY A 73 -8.02 11.16 -3.72
N PRO A 74 -8.94 12.11 -3.47
CA PRO A 74 -8.76 13.34 -2.66
C PRO A 74 -8.50 13.08 -1.17
N GLY A 75 -7.74 13.96 -0.52
CA GLY A 75 -7.36 13.85 0.89
C GLY A 75 -6.45 14.99 1.35
N PRO A 76 -6.08 15.08 2.64
CA PRO A 76 -5.17 16.09 3.14
C PRO A 76 -3.79 16.00 2.48
N PHE A 77 -3.30 17.14 2.00
CA PHE A 77 -2.09 17.25 1.20
C PHE A 77 -0.83 16.63 1.84
N THR A 78 -0.64 16.82 3.15
CA THR A 78 0.53 16.29 3.86
C THR A 78 0.50 14.77 3.90
N GLY A 79 -0.64 14.16 4.24
CA GLY A 79 -0.79 12.70 4.28
C GLY A 79 -0.54 12.07 2.91
N LEU A 80 -1.23 12.57 1.88
CA LEU A 80 -1.09 12.09 0.50
C LEU A 80 0.36 12.10 0.01
N ARG A 81 1.12 13.17 0.30
CA ARG A 81 2.53 13.25 -0.10
C ARG A 81 3.38 12.20 0.59
N VAL A 82 3.12 11.90 1.86
CA VAL A 82 3.82 10.82 2.57
C VAL A 82 3.55 9.49 1.89
N GLY A 83 2.28 9.15 1.63
CA GLY A 83 1.92 7.89 0.95
C GLY A 83 2.55 7.76 -0.42
N MET A 84 2.36 8.77 -1.28
CA MET A 84 2.86 8.74 -2.66
C MET A 84 4.38 8.71 -2.74
N ALA A 85 5.09 9.50 -1.92
CA ALA A 85 6.55 9.50 -1.90
C ALA A 85 7.10 8.16 -1.38
N THR A 86 6.51 7.61 -0.33
CA THR A 86 6.92 6.30 0.22
C THR A 86 6.69 5.19 -0.79
N ALA A 87 5.51 5.15 -1.43
CA ALA A 87 5.19 4.16 -2.45
C ALA A 87 6.14 4.23 -3.64
N ALA A 88 6.41 5.44 -4.16
CA ALA A 88 7.31 5.63 -5.29
C ALA A 88 8.75 5.21 -4.94
N ALA A 89 9.27 5.64 -3.80
CA ALA A 89 10.63 5.30 -3.36
C ALA A 89 10.79 3.80 -3.09
N PHE A 90 9.78 3.18 -2.47
CA PHE A 90 9.79 1.73 -2.20
C PHE A 90 9.77 0.92 -3.50
N ALA A 91 8.87 1.27 -4.43
CA ALA A 91 8.76 0.62 -5.72
C ALA A 91 10.04 0.76 -6.57
N ASP A 92 10.64 1.96 -6.60
CA ASP A 92 11.91 2.24 -7.26
C ASP A 92 13.05 1.38 -6.68
N ALA A 93 13.12 1.28 -5.35
CA ALA A 93 14.16 0.50 -4.67
C ALA A 93 14.11 -1.01 -4.99
N ILE A 94 12.94 -1.57 -5.30
CA ILE A 94 12.78 -2.99 -5.66
C ILE A 94 12.54 -3.22 -7.16
N GLY A 95 12.51 -2.15 -7.97
CA GLY A 95 12.40 -2.24 -9.43
C GLY A 95 11.03 -2.65 -9.96
N VAL A 96 9.94 -2.29 -9.26
CA VAL A 96 8.56 -2.66 -9.64
C VAL A 96 7.72 -1.43 -10.02
N PRO A 97 6.65 -1.58 -10.83
CA PRO A 97 5.75 -0.47 -11.13
C PRO A 97 4.96 0.01 -9.90
N VAL A 98 4.60 1.30 -9.93
CA VAL A 98 3.68 1.93 -8.98
C VAL A 98 2.42 2.41 -9.69
N HIS A 99 1.26 2.17 -9.07
CA HIS A 99 -0.05 2.55 -9.59
C HIS A 99 -0.77 3.46 -8.61
N GLY A 100 -1.13 4.66 -9.06
CA GLY A 100 -1.98 5.58 -8.30
C GLY A 100 -3.46 5.25 -8.52
N VAL A 101 -4.24 5.18 -7.45
CA VAL A 101 -5.69 4.93 -7.48
C VAL A 101 -6.41 6.05 -6.74
N CYS A 102 -7.53 6.53 -7.31
CA CYS A 102 -8.39 7.49 -6.64
C CYS A 102 -8.90 6.88 -5.33
N SER A 103 -8.67 7.55 -4.20
CA SER A 103 -9.06 7.02 -2.88
C SER A 103 -10.59 6.94 -2.68
N LEU A 104 -11.39 7.54 -3.55
CA LEU A 104 -12.86 7.34 -3.56
C LEU A 104 -13.30 6.08 -4.32
N ASP A 105 -12.43 5.56 -5.19
CA ASP A 105 -12.64 4.30 -5.92
C ASP A 105 -11.95 3.11 -5.23
N ALA A 106 -11.26 3.39 -4.11
CA ALA A 106 -10.42 2.45 -3.36
C ALA A 106 -11.16 1.80 -2.17
#